data_AF-A0A957SDT4-F1
#
_entry.id   AF-A0A957SDT4-F1
#
_cell.length_a   1.000
_cell.length_b   1.000
_cell.length_c   1.000
_cell.angle_alpha   90.00
_cell.angle_beta   90.00
_cell.angle_gamma   90.00
#
_symmetry.space_group_name_H-M   'P 1'
#
loop_
_entity.id
_entity.type
_entity.pdbx_description
1 polymer ?
#
loop_
_entity_poly.entity_id
_entity_poly.type
_entity_poly.pdbx_seq_one_letter_code
_entity_poly.pdbx_strand_id
1 'polypeptide(L)'
;MTQRFATLPAPAFNAAIVCDHALRAFKSILGRYAWWQQVLFSALGASLLMLAAGWVGAVLLTTYSGWGEGVVVDKVSAVTTPGVFVRYDAWYYLQIARDGYRADGNERAFFPLYPLVVRGLSRLANISLLWSGFLFSLSCFVGSALLLYRWTEAEYGARVARLATLIFCLFPMSFFHMAFYAEPLLLLTTAAFFYFAQRGHFMAAGVAICLAGATRGVAFLLAIPYVVEFLSRRDFSKRQWLDFVAGGLIAPLGFGAYYQYRGFHVEGGWGTHYDWPWLVLRDGLHAAF
;
A
#
# COMPACT_ATOMS: atom_id res chain seq x y z
N MET A 1 26.31 -20.83 -49.72
CA MET A 1 26.65 -19.81 -48.71
C MET A 1 25.51 -19.70 -47.72
N THR A 2 25.55 -20.47 -46.65
CA THR A 2 24.56 -20.44 -45.55
C THR A 2 25.32 -20.07 -44.30
N GLN A 3 25.37 -18.77 -43.99
CA GLN A 3 25.98 -18.29 -42.75
C GLN A 3 25.08 -18.69 -41.56
N ARG A 4 25.62 -19.54 -40.70
CA ARG A 4 25.09 -19.83 -39.38
C ARG A 4 25.20 -18.55 -38.54
N PHE A 5 24.06 -17.99 -38.14
CA PHE A 5 24.02 -17.02 -37.04
C PHE A 5 24.44 -17.76 -35.76
N ALA A 6 25.67 -17.50 -35.30
CA ALA A 6 26.10 -17.88 -33.97
C ALA A 6 25.22 -17.11 -32.97
N THR A 7 24.34 -17.82 -32.28
CA THR A 7 23.64 -17.30 -31.10
C THR A 7 24.68 -16.99 -30.04
N LEU A 8 25.00 -15.70 -29.86
CA LEU A 8 25.73 -15.25 -28.69
C LEU A 8 24.95 -15.71 -27.45
N PRO A 9 25.58 -16.36 -26.45
CA PRO A 9 24.88 -16.67 -25.21
C PRO A 9 24.42 -15.35 -24.59
N ALA A 10 23.11 -15.20 -24.42
CA ALA A 10 22.56 -14.10 -23.63
C ALA A 10 23.28 -14.11 -22.27
N PRO A 11 23.71 -12.95 -21.74
CA PRO A 11 24.34 -12.92 -20.43
C PRO A 11 23.34 -13.52 -19.44
N ALA A 12 23.69 -14.66 -18.86
CA ALA A 12 22.89 -15.29 -17.83
C ALA A 12 22.82 -14.29 -16.67
N PHE A 13 21.68 -13.60 -16.55
CA PHE A 13 21.40 -12.72 -15.43
C PHE A 13 21.33 -13.57 -14.18
N ASN A 14 22.49 -13.75 -13.53
CA ASN A 14 22.61 -14.65 -12.40
C ASN A 14 22.10 -13.90 -11.16
N ALA A 15 20.80 -14.03 -10.90
CA ALA A 15 20.11 -13.36 -9.79
C ALA A 15 20.82 -13.59 -8.44
N ALA A 16 21.48 -14.72 -8.26
CA ALA A 16 22.28 -15.02 -7.06
C ALA A 16 23.47 -14.05 -6.87
N ILE A 17 24.16 -13.69 -7.95
CA ILE A 17 25.30 -12.76 -7.90
C ILE A 17 24.84 -11.34 -7.55
N VAL A 18 23.72 -10.90 -8.11
CA VAL A 18 23.14 -9.58 -7.81
C VAL A 18 22.69 -9.51 -6.35
N CYS A 19 22.01 -10.55 -5.85
CA CYS A 19 21.59 -10.63 -4.45
C CYS A 19 22.78 -10.59 -3.49
N ASP A 20 23.87 -11.29 -3.81
CA ASP A 20 25.06 -11.32 -2.96
C ASP A 20 25.83 -10.00 -2.93
N HIS A 21 25.85 -9.25 -4.03
CA HIS A 21 26.41 -7.89 -4.01
C HIS A 21 25.55 -6.94 -3.19
N ALA A 22 24.23 -6.96 -3.39
CA ALA A 22 23.30 -6.12 -2.64
C ALA A 22 23.38 -6.38 -1.13
N LEU A 23 23.42 -7.65 -0.73
CA LEU A 23 23.54 -8.03 0.69
C LEU A 23 24.91 -7.68 1.28
N ARG A 24 26.00 -7.76 0.50
CA ARG A 24 27.34 -7.33 0.96
C ARG A 24 27.40 -5.82 1.17
N ALA A 25 26.89 -5.04 0.23
CA ALA A 25 26.79 -3.58 0.36
C ALA A 25 25.88 -3.19 1.54
N PHE A 26 24.75 -3.87 1.70
CA PHE A 26 23.87 -3.67 2.85
C PHE A 26 24.60 -3.96 4.17
N LYS A 27 25.31 -5.08 4.26
CA LYS A 27 26.02 -5.47 5.49
C LYS A 27 27.17 -4.50 5.80
N SER A 28 27.88 -3.98 4.80
CA SER A 28 28.95 -3.01 5.03
C SER A 28 28.44 -1.65 5.53
N ILE A 29 27.29 -1.18 5.00
CA ILE A 29 26.72 0.12 5.36
C ILE A 29 25.92 0.04 6.66
N LEU A 30 25.04 -0.97 6.76
CA LEU A 30 24.01 -1.04 7.80
C LEU A 30 24.25 -2.13 8.85
N GLY A 31 25.22 -3.03 8.65
CA GLY A 31 25.43 -4.19 9.52
C GLY A 31 25.81 -3.86 10.97
N ARG A 32 26.23 -2.63 11.25
CA ARG A 32 26.54 -2.12 12.61
C ARG A 32 25.30 -1.71 13.42
N TYR A 33 24.16 -1.52 12.76
CA TYR A 33 22.94 -1.05 13.39
C TYR A 33 22.02 -2.19 13.79
N ALA A 34 21.10 -1.94 14.73
CA ALA A 34 20.07 -2.91 15.09
C ALA A 34 19.12 -3.19 13.91
N TRP A 35 18.52 -4.37 13.86
CA TRP A 35 17.67 -4.79 12.73
C TRP A 35 16.60 -3.75 12.34
N TRP A 36 15.94 -3.13 13.33
CA TRP A 36 14.89 -2.14 13.09
C TRP A 36 15.44 -0.83 12.50
N GLN A 37 16.65 -0.45 12.90
CA GLN A 37 17.36 0.70 12.32
C GLN A 37 17.75 0.42 10.87
N GLN A 38 18.17 -0.81 10.57
CA GLN A 38 18.50 -1.21 9.20
C GLN A 38 17.27 -1.09 8.29
N VAL A 39 16.10 -1.59 8.74
CA VAL A 39 14.84 -1.45 8.02
C VAL A 39 14.44 0.01 7.86
N LEU A 40 14.51 0.79 8.94
CA LEU A 40 14.19 2.21 8.94
C LEU A 40 15.05 2.98 7.93
N PHE A 41 16.37 2.82 7.98
CA PHE A 41 17.28 3.48 7.05
C PHE A 41 17.08 3.02 5.61
N SER A 42 16.71 1.76 5.38
CA SER A 42 16.38 1.27 4.04
C SER A 42 15.12 1.92 3.49
N ALA A 43 14.05 1.98 4.29
CA ALA A 43 12.78 2.60 3.89
C ALA A 43 12.94 4.11 3.67
N LEU A 44 13.63 4.82 4.57
CA LEU A 44 13.90 6.25 4.43
C LEU A 44 14.86 6.55 3.28
N GLY A 45 15.91 5.75 3.08
CA GLY A 45 16.85 5.90 1.98
C GLY A 45 16.18 5.67 0.62
N ALA A 46 15.37 4.61 0.49
CA ALA A 46 14.57 4.36 -0.70
C ALA A 46 13.56 5.48 -0.93
N SER A 47 12.97 5.99 0.14
CA SER A 47 12.06 7.14 0.09
C SER A 47 12.76 8.36 -0.50
N LEU A 48 13.89 8.78 0.08
CA LEU A 48 14.68 9.91 -0.44
C LEU A 48 15.10 9.73 -1.89
N LEU A 49 15.51 8.52 -2.29
CA LEU A 49 15.85 8.20 -3.67
C LEU A 49 14.67 8.42 -4.61
N MET A 50 13.48 7.95 -4.22
CA MET A 50 12.25 8.13 -5.00
C MET A 50 11.79 9.58 -5.02
N LEU A 51 12.00 10.35 -3.94
CA LEU A 51 11.75 11.78 -3.93
C LEU A 51 12.64 12.51 -4.93
N ALA A 52 13.94 12.19 -4.92
CA ALA A 52 14.89 12.76 -5.85
C ALA A 52 14.53 12.40 -7.30
N ALA A 53 14.22 11.14 -7.57
CA ALA A 53 13.79 10.67 -8.89
C ALA A 53 12.48 11.34 -9.34
N GLY A 54 11.49 11.43 -8.46
CA GLY A 54 10.21 12.09 -8.72
C GLY A 54 10.36 13.58 -8.98
N TRP A 55 11.26 14.25 -8.25
CA TRP A 55 11.54 15.67 -8.45
C TRP A 55 12.29 15.93 -9.76
N VAL A 56 13.31 15.14 -10.08
CA VAL A 56 14.00 15.18 -11.38
C VAL A 56 13.01 14.91 -12.51
N GLY A 57 12.16 13.90 -12.36
CA GLY A 57 11.08 13.60 -13.31
C GLY A 57 10.11 14.75 -13.47
N ALA A 58 9.67 15.38 -12.37
CA ALA A 58 8.82 16.56 -12.42
C ALA A 58 9.49 17.69 -13.21
N VAL A 59 10.70 18.11 -12.85
CA VAL A 59 11.42 19.21 -13.51
C VAL A 59 11.66 18.95 -15.00
N LEU A 60 12.11 17.74 -15.34
CA LEU A 60 12.45 17.40 -16.73
C LEU A 60 11.20 17.19 -17.60
N LEU A 61 10.17 16.52 -17.09
CA LEU A 61 8.99 16.12 -17.87
C LEU A 61 7.92 17.21 -17.91
N THR A 62 7.74 18.04 -16.88
CA THR A 62 6.77 19.15 -16.96
C THR A 62 7.13 20.13 -18.08
N THR A 63 8.40 20.23 -18.42
CA THR A 63 8.90 21.09 -19.50
C THR A 63 8.65 20.51 -20.90
N TYR A 64 8.41 19.19 -21.03
CA TYR A 64 8.41 18.49 -22.32
C TYR A 64 7.05 17.99 -22.79
N SER A 65 6.08 17.74 -21.90
CA SER A 65 4.90 16.93 -22.25
C SER A 65 3.54 17.47 -21.80
N GLY A 66 3.45 18.72 -21.33
CA GLY A 66 2.17 19.24 -20.80
C GLY A 66 1.72 18.57 -19.49
N TRP A 67 2.60 17.77 -18.86
CA TRP A 67 2.38 17.05 -17.60
C TRP A 67 2.12 17.95 -16.37
N GLY A 68 2.03 19.27 -16.56
CA GLY A 68 1.63 20.26 -15.56
C GLY A 68 0.22 20.83 -15.76
N GLU A 69 -0.45 20.52 -16.86
CA GLU A 69 -1.79 21.06 -17.14
C GLU A 69 -2.86 20.30 -16.34
N GLY A 70 -3.60 21.04 -15.49
CA GLY A 70 -4.76 20.53 -14.76
C GLY A 70 -4.56 20.19 -13.28
N VAL A 71 -3.33 20.14 -12.77
CA VAL A 71 -3.05 19.85 -11.34
C VAL A 71 -2.75 21.15 -10.59
N VAL A 72 -3.78 22.00 -10.42
CA VAL A 72 -3.74 23.12 -9.46
C VAL A 72 -4.44 22.66 -8.19
N VAL A 73 -3.76 21.82 -7.42
CA VAL A 73 -4.18 21.44 -6.08
C VAL A 73 -3.85 22.62 -5.17
N ASP A 74 -4.80 23.49 -4.84
CA ASP A 74 -4.58 24.63 -3.93
C ASP A 74 -3.40 25.56 -4.31
N LYS A 75 -3.25 25.89 -5.60
CA LYS A 75 -2.12 26.71 -6.12
C LYS A 75 -0.74 26.08 -5.91
N VAL A 76 -0.66 24.78 -5.60
CA VAL A 76 0.58 24.03 -5.49
C VAL A 76 0.96 23.55 -6.89
N SER A 77 1.99 24.17 -7.48
CA SER A 77 2.53 23.76 -8.77
C SER A 77 3.03 22.31 -8.71
N ALA A 78 2.83 21.54 -9.78
CA ALA A 78 3.30 20.16 -9.93
C ALA A 78 4.83 19.99 -9.72
N VAL A 79 5.58 21.10 -9.78
CA VAL A 79 7.05 21.15 -9.60
C VAL A 79 7.45 21.35 -8.13
N THR A 80 6.50 21.72 -7.27
CA THR A 80 6.77 21.84 -5.82
C THR A 80 6.78 20.47 -5.16
N THR A 81 7.54 20.32 -4.07
CA THR A 81 7.62 19.07 -3.30
C THR A 81 6.25 18.49 -2.95
N PRO A 82 5.25 19.27 -2.47
CA PRO A 82 3.91 18.73 -2.20
C PRO A 82 3.14 18.32 -3.47
N GLY A 83 3.35 19.01 -4.60
CA GLY A 83 2.70 18.72 -5.89
C GLY A 83 3.14 17.40 -6.52
N VAL A 84 4.34 16.91 -6.19
CA VAL A 84 4.80 15.58 -6.62
C VAL A 84 3.98 14.45 -5.96
N PHE A 85 3.45 14.67 -4.75
CA PHE A 85 2.74 13.65 -3.96
C PHE A 85 1.22 13.63 -4.14
N VAL A 86 0.64 14.69 -4.69
CA VAL A 86 -0.80 14.77 -4.96
C VAL A 86 -1.02 14.84 -6.45
N ARG A 87 -0.99 13.67 -7.09
CA ARG A 87 -1.24 13.49 -8.53
C ARG A 87 -2.32 12.45 -8.77
N TYR A 88 -3.03 12.60 -9.89
CA TYR A 88 -4.10 11.71 -10.30
C TYR A 88 -5.17 11.57 -9.21
N ASP A 89 -5.53 10.34 -8.85
CA ASP A 89 -6.56 10.04 -7.86
C ASP A 89 -6.23 10.51 -6.44
N ALA A 90 -4.98 10.87 -6.15
CA ALA A 90 -4.61 11.48 -4.86
C ALA A 90 -5.44 12.73 -4.55
N TRP A 91 -5.89 13.44 -5.59
CA TRP A 91 -6.79 14.58 -5.45
C TRP A 91 -8.11 14.21 -4.76
N TYR A 92 -8.72 13.07 -5.10
CA TYR A 92 -9.97 12.65 -4.48
C TYR A 92 -9.79 12.37 -2.98
N TYR A 93 -8.70 11.73 -2.59
CA TYR A 93 -8.38 11.52 -1.17
C TYR A 93 -8.18 12.86 -0.45
N LEU A 94 -7.47 13.82 -1.05
CA LEU A 94 -7.27 15.15 -0.46
C LEU A 94 -8.60 15.90 -0.33
N GLN A 95 -9.45 15.86 -1.36
CA GLN A 95 -10.79 16.45 -1.35
C GLN A 95 -11.65 15.86 -0.23
N ILE A 96 -11.67 14.54 -0.06
CA ILE A 96 -12.39 13.89 1.06
C ILE A 96 -11.83 14.35 2.42
N ALA A 97 -10.50 14.44 2.55
CA ALA A 97 -9.88 14.86 3.80
C ALA A 97 -10.19 16.33 4.16
N ARG A 98 -10.32 17.19 3.15
CA ARG A 98 -10.60 18.62 3.30
C ARG A 98 -12.10 18.89 3.51
N ASP A 99 -12.90 18.48 2.53
CA ASP A 99 -14.30 18.89 2.35
C ASP A 99 -15.29 17.76 2.67
N GLY A 100 -14.84 16.50 2.70
CA GLY A 100 -15.70 15.33 2.84
C GLY A 100 -16.29 14.85 1.51
N TYR A 101 -17.29 13.98 1.58
CA TYR A 101 -17.98 13.46 0.41
C TYR A 101 -19.09 14.41 -0.05
N ARG A 102 -19.14 14.71 -1.35
CA ARG A 102 -20.24 15.46 -1.96
C ARG A 102 -21.41 14.57 -2.37
N ALA A 103 -22.57 15.18 -2.56
CA ALA A 103 -23.83 14.54 -2.95
C ALA A 103 -23.86 13.99 -4.40
N ASP A 104 -22.89 14.35 -5.23
CA ASP A 104 -22.80 13.99 -6.65
C ASP A 104 -21.34 13.72 -7.10
N GLY A 105 -20.41 13.62 -6.15
CA GLY A 105 -18.97 13.63 -6.43
C GLY A 105 -18.37 12.28 -6.82
N ASN A 106 -17.36 12.32 -7.71
CA ASN A 106 -16.61 11.14 -8.15
C ASN A 106 -15.71 10.55 -7.04
N GLU A 107 -15.39 11.32 -6.01
CA GLU A 107 -14.58 10.89 -4.86
C GLU A 107 -15.20 9.71 -4.09
N ARG A 108 -16.49 9.40 -4.32
CA ARG A 108 -17.21 8.27 -3.72
C ARG A 108 -16.67 6.90 -4.10
N ALA A 109 -15.85 6.80 -5.15
CA ALA A 109 -15.12 5.58 -5.46
C ALA A 109 -14.02 5.26 -4.43
N PHE A 110 -13.60 6.24 -3.63
CA PHE A 110 -12.48 6.13 -2.70
C PHE A 110 -12.97 5.95 -1.26
N PHE A 111 -12.35 5.02 -0.55
CA PHE A 111 -12.76 4.63 0.79
C PHE A 111 -12.28 5.63 1.86
N PRO A 112 -12.96 5.67 3.03
CA PRO A 112 -12.89 6.82 3.93
C PRO A 112 -11.74 6.76 4.93
N LEU A 113 -11.21 5.58 5.28
CA LEU A 113 -10.31 5.46 6.44
C LEU A 113 -9.05 6.32 6.28
N TYR A 114 -8.37 6.20 5.14
CA TYR A 114 -7.15 6.97 4.89
C TYR A 114 -7.36 8.50 5.00
N PRO A 115 -8.28 9.13 4.23
CA PRO A 115 -8.45 10.59 4.28
C PRO A 115 -8.98 11.08 5.63
N LEU A 116 -9.80 10.28 6.34
CA LEU A 116 -10.27 10.64 7.68
C LEU A 116 -9.14 10.63 8.73
N VAL A 117 -8.25 9.64 8.69
CA VAL A 117 -7.08 9.60 9.58
C VAL A 117 -6.16 10.79 9.30
N VAL A 118 -5.88 11.08 8.03
CA VAL A 118 -5.05 12.24 7.66
C VAL A 118 -5.67 13.55 8.12
N ARG A 119 -6.99 13.73 7.95
CA ARG A 119 -7.73 14.90 8.46
C ARG A 119 -7.61 15.02 9.97
N GLY A 120 -7.77 13.92 10.71
CA GLY A 120 -7.62 13.87 12.16
C GLY A 120 -6.22 14.29 12.59
N LEU A 121 -5.18 13.69 11.99
CA LEU A 121 -3.78 14.00 12.27
C LEU A 121 -3.44 15.47 11.97
N SER A 122 -3.93 16.00 10.84
CA SER A 122 -3.73 17.41 10.47
C SER A 122 -4.30 18.37 11.52
N ARG A 123 -5.52 18.09 12.00
CA ARG A 123 -6.15 18.90 13.06
C ARG A 123 -5.47 18.77 14.41
N LEU A 124 -5.07 17.55 14.80
CA LEU A 124 -4.45 17.28 16.08
C LEU A 124 -3.03 17.85 16.18
N ALA A 125 -2.24 17.73 15.11
CA ALA A 125 -0.86 18.20 15.07
C ALA A 125 -0.73 19.67 14.61
N ASN A 126 -1.82 20.29 14.14
CA ASN A 126 -1.83 21.61 13.51
C ASN A 126 -0.83 21.71 12.34
N ILE A 127 -0.78 20.66 11.52
CA ILE A 127 0.08 20.55 10.32
C ILE A 127 -0.83 20.55 9.10
N SER A 128 -0.35 21.06 7.95
CA SER A 128 -1.13 21.03 6.70
C SER A 128 -1.57 19.61 6.34
N LEU A 129 -2.72 19.48 5.68
CA LEU A 129 -3.23 18.18 5.22
C LEU A 129 -2.20 17.43 4.37
N LEU A 130 -1.52 18.14 3.47
CA LEU A 130 -0.50 17.57 2.59
C LEU A 130 0.65 16.92 3.38
N TRP A 131 1.24 17.65 4.33
CA TRP A 131 2.32 17.12 5.16
C TRP A 131 1.84 16.01 6.09
N SER A 132 0.61 16.11 6.60
CA SER A 132 0.00 15.07 7.42
C SER A 132 -0.18 13.77 6.63
N GLY A 133 -0.65 13.86 5.37
CA GLY A 133 -0.78 12.71 4.48
C GLY A 133 0.57 12.10 4.12
N PHE A 134 1.55 12.92 3.75
CA PHE A 134 2.91 12.46 3.46
C PHE A 134 3.54 11.73 4.65
N LEU A 135 3.55 12.35 5.83
CA LEU A 135 4.14 11.76 7.05
C LEU A 135 3.39 10.50 7.48
N PHE A 136 2.07 10.48 7.33
CA PHE A 136 1.26 9.31 7.65
C PHE A 136 1.50 8.15 6.68
N SER A 137 1.52 8.42 5.37
CA SER A 137 1.87 7.43 4.33
C SER A 137 3.26 6.85 4.57
N LEU A 138 4.25 7.71 4.82
CA LEU A 138 5.62 7.29 5.13
C LEU A 138 5.69 6.44 6.41
N SER A 139 4.95 6.82 7.45
CA SER A 139 4.89 6.05 8.70
C SER A 139 4.27 4.66 8.47
N CYS A 140 3.21 4.58 7.66
CA CYS A 140 2.59 3.32 7.30
C CYS A 140 3.51 2.43 6.48
N PHE A 141 4.25 3.02 5.54
CA PHE A 141 5.26 2.31 4.75
C PHE A 141 6.38 1.73 5.62
N VAL A 142 6.96 2.54 6.51
CA VAL A 142 8.00 2.09 7.45
C VAL A 142 7.45 0.99 8.36
N GLY A 143 6.24 1.15 8.90
CA GLY A 143 5.58 0.14 9.72
C GLY A 143 5.36 -1.17 8.96
N SER A 144 4.94 -1.09 7.70
CA SER A 144 4.79 -2.25 6.81
C SER A 144 6.12 -2.98 6.60
N ALA A 145 7.20 -2.24 6.33
CA ALA A 145 8.53 -2.80 6.15
C ALA A 145 9.05 -3.48 7.42
N LEU A 146 8.81 -2.90 8.59
CA LEU A 146 9.18 -3.49 9.89
C LEU A 146 8.46 -4.81 10.15
N LEU A 147 7.15 -4.85 9.89
CA LEU A 147 6.35 -6.08 10.05
C LEU A 147 6.76 -7.13 9.02
N LEU A 148 6.98 -6.75 7.76
CA LEU A 148 7.46 -7.63 6.70
C LEU A 148 8.82 -8.24 7.06
N TYR A 149 9.76 -7.45 7.57
CA TYR A 149 11.06 -7.93 8.01
C TYR A 149 10.90 -8.97 9.12
N ARG A 150 10.13 -8.64 10.17
CA ARG A 150 9.93 -9.52 11.33
C ARG A 150 9.24 -10.83 10.97
N TRP A 151 8.29 -10.75 10.04
CA TRP A 151 7.60 -11.90 9.48
C TRP A 151 8.57 -12.80 8.69
N THR A 152 9.26 -12.23 7.72
CA THR A 152 10.20 -12.97 6.87
C THR A 152 11.38 -13.54 7.67
N GLU A 153 11.85 -12.83 8.71
CA GLU A 153 12.94 -13.27 9.57
C GLU A 153 12.55 -14.53 10.36
N ALA A 154 11.33 -14.57 10.89
CA ALA A 154 10.85 -15.70 11.66
C ALA A 154 10.76 -16.98 10.82
N GLU A 155 10.39 -16.85 9.55
CA GLU A 155 10.13 -18.00 8.66
C GLU A 155 11.37 -18.43 7.85
N TYR A 156 12.16 -17.46 7.36
CA TYR A 156 13.23 -17.69 6.38
C TYR A 156 14.60 -17.16 6.83
N GLY A 157 14.70 -16.63 8.05
CA GLY A 157 15.92 -16.10 8.62
C GLY A 157 16.32 -14.70 8.13
N ALA A 158 17.27 -14.09 8.85
CA ALA A 158 17.61 -12.67 8.68
C ALA A 158 18.18 -12.31 7.29
N ARG A 159 18.79 -13.26 6.57
CA ARG A 159 19.32 -13.01 5.21
C ARG A 159 18.19 -12.75 4.23
N VAL A 160 17.17 -13.61 4.22
CA VAL A 160 16.00 -13.48 3.34
C VAL A 160 15.18 -12.26 3.74
N ALA A 161 15.02 -12.01 5.04
CA ALA A 161 14.31 -10.83 5.55
C ALA A 161 14.92 -9.51 5.08
N ARG A 162 16.26 -9.38 5.11
CA ARG A 162 16.96 -8.19 4.59
C ARG A 162 16.72 -8.02 3.09
N LEU A 163 16.81 -9.09 2.32
CA LEU A 163 16.62 -9.04 0.87
C LEU A 163 15.18 -8.68 0.50
N ALA A 164 14.19 -9.34 1.14
CA ALA A 164 12.78 -9.06 0.94
C ALA A 164 12.45 -7.60 1.28
N THR A 165 13.00 -7.08 2.38
CA THR A 165 12.81 -5.67 2.78
C THR A 165 13.44 -4.71 1.77
N LEU A 166 14.64 -5.00 1.28
CA LEU A 166 15.28 -4.16 0.26
C LEU A 166 14.49 -4.14 -1.04
N ILE A 167 14.00 -5.31 -1.50
CA ILE A 167 13.16 -5.40 -2.69
C ILE A 167 11.86 -4.64 -2.48
N PHE A 168 11.21 -4.81 -1.34
CA PHE A 168 9.99 -4.08 -0.99
C PHE A 168 10.23 -2.55 -0.98
N CYS A 169 11.35 -2.10 -0.43
CA CYS A 169 11.65 -0.68 -0.36
C CYS A 169 12.03 -0.06 -1.72
N LEU A 170 12.75 -0.81 -2.55
CA LEU A 170 13.31 -0.32 -3.83
C LEU A 170 12.46 -0.69 -5.04
N PHE A 171 11.34 -1.39 -4.85
CA PHE A 171 10.46 -1.76 -5.94
C PHE A 171 9.99 -0.50 -6.69
N PRO A 172 9.92 -0.48 -8.04
CA PRO A 172 9.63 0.76 -8.78
C PRO A 172 8.33 1.45 -8.38
N MET A 173 7.32 0.70 -7.92
CA MET A 173 6.03 1.26 -7.47
C MET A 173 6.03 1.76 -6.02
N SER A 174 7.15 1.66 -5.30
CA SER A 174 7.23 2.10 -3.90
C SER A 174 7.02 3.61 -3.72
N PHE A 175 7.00 4.40 -4.80
CA PHE A 175 6.67 5.83 -4.71
C PHE A 175 5.22 6.06 -4.27
N PHE A 176 4.31 5.12 -4.57
CA PHE A 176 2.93 5.15 -4.07
C PHE A 176 2.86 5.02 -2.54
N HIS A 177 3.94 4.55 -1.89
CA HIS A 177 4.00 4.49 -0.44
C HIS A 177 4.23 5.84 0.24
N MET A 178 4.59 6.88 -0.53
CA MET A 178 4.72 8.26 -0.04
C MET A 178 3.66 9.21 -0.58
N ALA A 179 2.91 8.77 -1.58
CA ALA A 179 1.86 9.57 -2.18
C ALA A 179 0.64 9.68 -1.26
N PHE A 180 -0.24 10.65 -1.53
CA PHE A 180 -1.48 10.86 -0.78
C PHE A 180 -2.54 9.84 -1.21
N TYR A 181 -2.32 8.59 -0.82
CA TYR A 181 -2.99 7.39 -1.32
C TYR A 181 -3.23 6.41 -0.17
N ALA A 182 -4.23 5.53 -0.30
CA ALA A 182 -4.61 4.58 0.76
C ALA A 182 -3.71 3.33 0.81
N GLU A 183 -2.92 3.09 -0.24
CA GLU A 183 -2.04 1.95 -0.45
C GLU A 183 -1.04 1.69 0.70
N PRO A 184 -0.31 2.69 1.25
CA PRO A 184 0.58 2.47 2.39
C PRO A 184 -0.17 2.01 3.64
N LEU A 185 -1.37 2.54 3.89
CA LEU A 185 -2.19 2.12 5.02
C LEU A 185 -2.73 0.69 4.82
N LEU A 186 -3.20 0.37 3.61
CA LEU A 186 -3.64 -0.99 3.24
C LEU A 186 -2.53 -2.02 3.50
N LEU A 187 -1.29 -1.70 3.08
CA LEU A 187 -0.12 -2.56 3.32
C LEU A 187 0.18 -2.72 4.80
N LEU A 188 0.11 -1.65 5.59
CA LEU A 188 0.34 -1.71 7.02
C LEU A 188 -0.69 -2.62 7.69
N THR A 189 -1.98 -2.43 7.38
CA THR A 189 -3.06 -3.24 7.93
C THR A 189 -2.97 -4.70 7.48
N THR A 190 -2.51 -4.95 6.25
CA THR A 190 -2.30 -6.32 5.74
C THR A 190 -1.13 -7.01 6.45
N ALA A 191 -0.01 -6.30 6.62
CA ALA A 191 1.14 -6.82 7.36
C ALA A 191 0.80 -7.06 8.84
N ALA A 192 0.01 -6.16 9.44
CA ALA A 192 -0.49 -6.31 10.81
C ALA A 192 -1.42 -7.53 10.94
N PHE A 193 -2.29 -7.77 9.96
CA PHE A 193 -3.12 -8.97 9.90
C PHE A 193 -2.26 -10.24 9.97
N PHE A 194 -1.28 -10.41 9.08
CA PHE A 194 -0.39 -11.59 9.11
C PHE A 194 0.39 -11.69 10.42
N TYR A 195 0.90 -10.56 10.93
CA TYR A 195 1.63 -10.52 12.19
C TYR A 195 0.80 -11.03 13.38
N PHE A 196 -0.47 -10.64 13.47
CA PHE A 196 -1.37 -11.09 14.55
C PHE A 196 -1.90 -12.51 14.34
N ALA A 197 -2.25 -12.87 13.11
CA ALA A 197 -2.78 -14.20 12.77
C ALA A 197 -1.76 -15.30 13.09
N GLN A 198 -0.48 -15.10 12.76
CA GLN A 198 0.59 -16.04 13.09
C GLN A 198 0.86 -16.19 14.59
N ARG A 199 0.50 -15.19 15.40
CA ARG A 199 0.60 -15.27 16.87
C ARG A 199 -0.66 -15.82 17.53
N GLY A 200 -1.71 -16.07 16.74
CA GLY A 200 -2.98 -16.62 17.22
C GLY A 200 -3.90 -15.56 17.82
N HIS A 201 -3.59 -14.28 17.60
CA HIS A 201 -4.40 -13.15 18.04
C HIS A 201 -5.47 -12.83 16.99
N PHE A 202 -6.41 -13.76 16.79
CA PHE A 202 -7.37 -13.69 15.69
C PHE A 202 -8.35 -12.52 15.77
N MET A 203 -8.64 -12.02 16.98
CA MET A 203 -9.45 -10.82 17.14
C MET A 203 -8.71 -9.59 16.58
N ALA A 204 -7.43 -9.42 16.91
CA ALA A 204 -6.60 -8.33 16.39
C ALA A 204 -6.38 -8.45 14.88
N ALA A 205 -6.24 -9.67 14.37
CA ALA A 205 -6.18 -9.95 12.94
C ALA A 205 -7.49 -9.54 12.23
N GLY A 206 -8.66 -9.82 12.82
CA GLY A 206 -9.96 -9.38 12.30
C GLY A 206 -10.12 -7.85 12.30
N VAL A 207 -9.66 -7.17 13.34
CA VAL A 207 -9.60 -5.69 13.39
C VAL A 207 -8.72 -5.15 12.27
N ALA A 208 -7.55 -5.76 12.03
CA ALA A 208 -6.66 -5.35 10.94
C ALA A 208 -7.33 -5.52 9.56
N ILE A 209 -8.07 -6.60 9.33
CA ILE A 209 -8.86 -6.81 8.10
C ILE A 209 -9.98 -5.76 7.98
N CYS A 210 -10.66 -5.43 9.08
CA CYS A 210 -11.67 -4.38 9.11
C CYS A 210 -11.08 -3.03 8.67
N LEU A 211 -9.94 -2.65 9.23
CA LEU A 211 -9.24 -1.42 8.82
C LEU A 211 -8.82 -1.47 7.35
N ALA A 212 -8.29 -2.60 6.87
CA ALA A 212 -7.95 -2.80 5.46
C ALA A 212 -9.18 -2.66 4.55
N GLY A 213 -10.32 -3.24 4.92
CA GLY A 213 -11.61 -3.13 4.23
C GLY A 213 -12.14 -1.70 4.16
N ALA A 214 -11.82 -0.88 5.16
CA ALA A 214 -12.13 0.55 5.16
C ALA A 214 -11.11 1.41 4.38
N THR A 215 -10.02 0.82 3.87
CA THR A 215 -9.12 1.48 2.90
C THR A 215 -9.40 1.11 1.45
N ARG A 216 -9.76 -0.14 1.17
CA ARG A 216 -10.07 -0.64 -0.18
C ARG A 216 -10.91 -1.89 -0.14
N GLY A 217 -11.78 -2.02 -1.14
CA GLY A 217 -12.62 -3.20 -1.33
C GLY A 217 -11.85 -4.51 -1.38
N VAL A 218 -10.72 -4.55 -2.11
CA VAL A 218 -9.90 -5.75 -2.33
C VAL A 218 -9.45 -6.46 -1.04
N ALA A 219 -9.43 -5.78 0.10
CA ALA A 219 -9.10 -6.36 1.39
C ALA A 219 -10.03 -7.50 1.81
N PHE A 220 -11.21 -7.66 1.20
CA PHE A 220 -12.07 -8.83 1.42
C PHE A 220 -11.33 -10.15 1.15
N LEU A 221 -10.33 -10.15 0.26
CA LEU A 221 -9.50 -11.33 -0.04
C LEU A 221 -8.70 -11.83 1.17
N LEU A 222 -8.47 -10.98 2.18
CA LEU A 222 -7.78 -11.37 3.43
C LEU A 222 -8.60 -12.36 4.27
N ALA A 223 -9.89 -12.55 3.98
CA ALA A 223 -10.69 -13.60 4.60
C ALA A 223 -10.12 -15.00 4.33
N ILE A 224 -9.54 -15.23 3.15
CA ILE A 224 -8.94 -16.52 2.78
C ILE A 224 -7.75 -16.85 3.69
N PRO A 225 -6.66 -16.05 3.74
CA PRO A 225 -5.55 -16.33 4.63
C PRO A 225 -5.95 -16.27 6.10
N TYR A 226 -6.99 -15.51 6.50
CA TYR A 226 -7.50 -15.52 7.89
C TYR A 226 -7.99 -16.90 8.31
N VAL A 227 -8.79 -17.55 7.46
CA VAL A 227 -9.29 -18.91 7.70
C VAL A 227 -8.17 -19.93 7.60
N VAL A 228 -7.28 -19.81 6.60
CA VAL A 228 -6.14 -20.72 6.43
C VAL A 228 -5.22 -20.69 7.65
N GLU A 229 -4.88 -19.52 8.17
CA GLU A 229 -4.04 -19.36 9.37
C GLU A 229 -4.72 -19.87 10.66
N PHE A 230 -6.04 -19.90 10.70
CA PHE A 230 -6.77 -20.54 11.80
C PHE A 230 -6.73 -22.06 11.68
N LEU A 231 -6.98 -22.60 10.49
CA LEU A 231 -7.00 -24.05 10.23
C LEU A 231 -5.62 -24.70 10.25
N SER A 232 -4.55 -23.95 9.97
CA SER A 232 -3.16 -24.44 10.03
C SER A 232 -2.72 -24.74 11.47
N ARG A 233 -3.45 -24.23 12.47
CA ARG A 233 -3.18 -24.50 13.88
C ARG A 233 -3.74 -25.86 14.28
N ARG A 234 -2.88 -26.69 14.87
CA ARG A 234 -3.23 -28.07 15.28
C ARG A 234 -4.06 -28.14 16.56
N ASP A 235 -3.85 -27.19 17.48
CA ASP A 235 -4.57 -27.11 18.75
C ASP A 235 -5.12 -25.70 18.97
N PHE A 236 -6.40 -25.60 19.33
CA PHE A 236 -7.05 -24.34 19.66
C PHE A 236 -7.74 -24.42 21.03
N SER A 237 -7.44 -23.43 21.86
CA SER A 237 -8.20 -23.18 23.08
C SER A 237 -9.58 -22.60 22.76
N LYS A 238 -10.56 -22.76 23.67
CA LYS A 238 -11.88 -22.11 23.55
C LYS A 238 -11.76 -20.60 23.31
N ARG A 239 -10.78 -19.95 23.96
CA ARG A 239 -10.51 -18.52 23.79
C ARG A 239 -10.08 -18.19 22.36
N GLN A 240 -9.14 -18.94 21.78
CA GLN A 240 -8.70 -18.70 20.40
C GLN A 240 -9.82 -18.91 19.38
N TRP A 241 -10.71 -19.87 19.63
CA TRP A 241 -11.89 -20.05 18.79
C TRP A 241 -12.86 -18.86 18.91
N LEU A 242 -13.11 -18.36 20.12
CA LEU A 242 -13.92 -17.15 20.33
C LEU A 242 -13.28 -15.92 19.67
N ASP A 243 -11.96 -15.75 19.79
CA ASP A 243 -11.21 -14.67 19.14
C ASP A 243 -11.30 -14.75 17.61
N PHE A 244 -11.31 -15.97 17.06
CA PHE A 244 -11.51 -16.22 15.62
C PHE A 244 -12.92 -15.86 15.16
N VAL A 245 -13.95 -16.28 15.89
CA VAL A 245 -15.33 -15.92 15.55
C VAL A 245 -15.55 -14.42 15.68
N ALA A 246 -15.11 -13.81 16.78
CA ALA A 246 -15.22 -12.37 17.00
C ALA A 246 -14.46 -11.57 15.93
N GLY A 247 -13.22 -11.96 15.62
CA GLY A 247 -12.43 -11.32 14.58
C GLY A 247 -13.05 -11.47 13.18
N GLY A 248 -13.59 -12.65 12.85
CA GLY A 248 -14.30 -12.91 11.61
C GLY A 248 -15.58 -12.08 11.45
N LEU A 249 -16.30 -11.81 12.56
CA LEU A 249 -17.47 -10.92 12.56
C LEU A 249 -17.09 -9.44 12.44
N ILE A 250 -15.93 -9.03 12.98
CA ILE A 250 -15.42 -7.66 12.89
C ILE A 250 -14.87 -7.35 11.49
N ALA A 251 -14.18 -8.30 10.86
CA ALA A 251 -13.51 -8.13 9.57
C ALA A 251 -14.38 -7.48 8.46
N PRO A 252 -15.62 -7.91 8.19
CA PRO A 252 -16.44 -7.32 7.14
C PRO A 252 -16.96 -5.91 7.46
N LEU A 253 -16.91 -5.46 8.73
CA LEU A 253 -17.53 -4.21 9.14
C LEU A 253 -16.89 -2.97 8.49
N GLY A 254 -15.58 -2.97 8.24
CA GLY A 254 -14.93 -1.82 7.63
C GLY A 254 -15.35 -1.58 6.18
N PHE A 255 -15.47 -2.67 5.41
CA PHE A 255 -16.04 -2.63 4.07
C PHE A 255 -17.54 -2.30 4.13
N GLY A 256 -18.30 -3.03 4.95
CA GLY A 256 -19.75 -2.90 5.05
C GLY A 256 -20.20 -1.52 5.49
N ALA A 257 -19.52 -0.91 6.46
CA ALA A 257 -19.85 0.43 6.96
C ALA A 257 -19.76 1.49 5.86
N TYR A 258 -18.76 1.40 4.97
CA TYR A 258 -18.64 2.35 3.87
C TYR A 258 -19.71 2.16 2.80
N TYR A 259 -20.02 0.92 2.42
CA TYR A 259 -21.10 0.66 1.47
C TYR A 259 -22.47 1.02 2.03
N GLN A 260 -22.69 0.80 3.32
CA GLN A 260 -23.91 1.22 4.00
C GLN A 260 -24.03 2.74 4.03
N TYR A 261 -22.94 3.46 4.33
CA TYR A 261 -22.89 4.92 4.23
C TYR A 261 -23.28 5.39 2.81
N ARG A 262 -22.71 4.77 1.77
CA ARG A 262 -23.07 5.05 0.37
C ARG A 262 -24.54 4.76 0.08
N GLY A 263 -25.06 3.61 0.49
CA GLY A 263 -26.45 3.20 0.21
C GLY A 263 -27.50 4.11 0.84
N PHE A 264 -27.22 4.73 1.99
CA PHE A 264 -28.17 5.64 2.65
C PHE A 264 -28.11 7.09 2.16
N HIS A 265 -26.99 7.53 1.59
CA HIS A 265 -26.75 8.95 1.33
C HIS A 265 -26.61 9.29 -0.15
N VAL A 266 -26.77 8.32 -1.06
CA VAL A 266 -26.32 8.49 -2.44
C VAL A 266 -27.23 7.85 -3.50
N GLU A 267 -27.78 8.70 -4.38
CA GLU A 267 -28.18 8.37 -5.74
C GLU A 267 -27.15 9.02 -6.72
N GLY A 268 -26.63 8.27 -7.69
CA GLY A 268 -25.73 8.80 -8.75
C GLY A 268 -24.22 8.85 -8.42
N GLY A 269 -23.39 8.68 -9.46
CA GLY A 269 -21.91 8.59 -9.44
C GLY A 269 -21.39 8.07 -10.79
N TRP A 270 -20.21 7.41 -10.84
CA TRP A 270 -19.67 6.70 -12.02
C TRP A 270 -20.55 5.54 -12.56
N GLY A 271 -21.88 5.62 -12.46
CA GLY A 271 -22.81 4.60 -12.95
C GLY A 271 -22.59 3.22 -12.33
N THR A 272 -21.97 3.13 -11.15
CA THR A 272 -21.60 1.84 -10.55
C THR A 272 -22.86 1.09 -10.14
N HIS A 273 -23.16 0.01 -10.85
CA HIS A 273 -24.20 -0.95 -10.52
C HIS A 273 -23.54 -2.21 -9.96
N TYR A 274 -24.30 -2.96 -9.15
CA TYR A 274 -23.86 -4.29 -8.77
C TYR A 274 -24.07 -5.21 -9.95
N ASP A 275 -23.01 -5.91 -10.31
CA ASP A 275 -23.06 -6.89 -11.38
C ASP A 275 -22.43 -8.20 -10.93
N TRP A 276 -22.84 -9.27 -11.59
CA TRP A 276 -22.26 -10.58 -11.31
C TRP A 276 -20.80 -10.61 -11.79
N PRO A 277 -19.89 -11.22 -11.01
CA PRO A 277 -18.46 -11.18 -11.32
C PRO A 277 -18.11 -11.78 -12.70
N TRP A 278 -18.90 -12.75 -13.20
CA TRP A 278 -18.71 -13.30 -14.54
C TRP A 278 -19.11 -12.33 -15.67
N LEU A 279 -20.04 -11.40 -15.42
CA LEU A 279 -20.38 -10.35 -16.38
C LEU A 279 -19.24 -9.35 -16.49
N VAL A 280 -18.67 -8.93 -15.36
CA VAL A 280 -17.48 -8.05 -15.34
C VAL A 280 -16.29 -8.69 -16.06
N LEU A 281 -16.05 -9.99 -15.85
CA LEU A 281 -14.98 -10.72 -16.55
C LEU A 281 -15.24 -10.81 -18.06
N ARG A 282 -16.47 -11.14 -18.45
CA ARG A 282 -16.88 -11.21 -19.87
C ARG A 282 -16.74 -9.85 -20.55
N ASP A 283 -17.23 -8.80 -19.91
CA ASP A 283 -17.21 -7.44 -20.45
C ASP A 283 -15.78 -6.91 -20.54
N GLY A 284 -14.93 -7.23 -19.56
CA GLY A 284 -13.50 -6.96 -19.62
C GLY A 284 -12.79 -7.68 -20.76
N LEU A 285 -13.14 -8.93 -21.05
CA LEU A 285 -12.61 -9.68 -22.20
C LEU A 285 -13.09 -9.10 -23.52
N HIS A 286 -14.36 -8.73 -23.64
CA HIS A 286 -14.91 -8.06 -24.83
C HIS A 286 -14.34 -6.65 -25.05
N ALA A 287 -13.96 -5.95 -23.99
CA ALA A 287 -13.32 -4.64 -24.12
C ALA A 287 -11.84 -4.75 -24.53
N ALA A 288 -11.20 -5.89 -24.24
CA ALA A 288 -9.78 -6.12 -24.51
C ALA A 288 -9.49 -6.68 -25.92
N PHE A 289 -10.49 -7.27 -26.59
CA PHE A 289 -10.37 -7.95 -27.89
C PHE A 289 -11.51 -7.54 -28.83
#